data_AF-A0A2H5WDE5-F1
#
_entry.id   AF-A0A2H5WDE5-F1
#
_cell.length_a   1.000
_cell.length_b   1.000
_cell.length_c   1.000
_cell.angle_alpha   90.00
_cell.angle_beta   90.00
_cell.angle_gamma   90.00
#
_symmetry.space_group_name_H-M   'P 1'
#
loop_
_entity.id
_entity.type
_entity.pdbx_description
1 polymer ?
#
loop_
_entity_poly.entity_id
_entity_poly.type
_entity_poly.pdbx_seq_one_letter_code
_entity_poly.pdbx_strand_id
1 'polypeptide(L)'
;MAIGELVFASAVDRRVFDAEGERAPSGIYLAAAPGRAFPFVLHRAWKVPTGVVAEEVRIIDPTGRTVYRWGPAPRRMRGSMDLTVETDVVEDARFEITGTHLVSFILDDEIIGEIEVPVYVQEPQGKLPKRIEDGLKRSDVIFVGVEEDGRRRTIPAWFAFRNGKILVLSKREPGPEEQTVPGLPGASELVVITRRKAEGGHTALAEFPAVVRLLEGAEWEEAAKVLADRRRSRAGPPEESIARWRGTCEIAELTPVVPA
;
A
#
# COMPACT_ATOMS: atom_id res chain seq x y z
N MET A 1 33.85 -19.83 8.05
CA MET A 1 34.21 -18.68 8.90
C MET A 1 33.15 -17.65 8.58
N ALA A 2 32.32 -17.22 9.53
CA ALA A 2 31.18 -16.36 9.23
C ALA A 2 31.65 -15.07 8.54
N ILE A 3 30.97 -14.67 7.47
CA ILE A 3 31.31 -13.48 6.66
C ILE A 3 31.28 -12.17 7.48
N GLY A 4 30.54 -12.13 8.57
CA GLY A 4 30.54 -11.03 9.52
C GLY A 4 29.49 -11.22 10.60
N GLU A 5 29.11 -10.11 11.24
CA GLU A 5 28.10 -10.07 12.30
C GLU A 5 27.02 -9.04 11.97
N LEU A 6 25.76 -9.43 12.19
CA LEU A 6 24.63 -8.51 12.27
C LEU A 6 24.54 -7.96 13.69
N VAL A 7 24.95 -6.71 13.88
CA VAL A 7 25.00 -6.08 15.21
C VAL A 7 23.62 -5.66 15.67
N PHE A 8 22.81 -5.15 14.74
CA PHE A 8 21.44 -4.71 15.00
C PHE A 8 20.63 -4.77 13.72
N ALA A 9 19.34 -5.07 13.84
CA ALA A 9 18.39 -4.93 12.76
C ALA A 9 16.96 -4.67 13.26
N SER A 10 16.19 -3.98 12.44
CA SER A 10 14.75 -3.80 12.62
C SER A 10 14.04 -3.67 11.28
N ALA A 11 12.77 -4.04 11.26
CA ALA A 11 11.84 -3.77 10.17
C ALA A 11 10.64 -3.02 10.76
N VAL A 12 10.55 -1.72 10.46
CA VAL A 12 9.69 -0.79 11.20
C VAL A 12 8.84 0.00 10.22
N ASP A 13 7.53 0.09 10.45
CA ASP A 13 6.66 1.04 9.77
C ASP A 13 7.29 2.42 9.63
N ARG A 14 7.23 2.99 8.42
CA ARG A 14 7.94 4.22 8.11
C ARG A 14 7.55 5.36 9.05
N ARG A 15 6.28 5.43 9.46
CA ARG A 15 5.77 6.50 10.32
C ARG A 15 6.35 6.40 11.74
N VAL A 16 6.49 5.17 12.24
CA VAL A 16 7.09 4.90 13.56
C VAL A 16 8.59 5.17 13.50
N PHE A 17 9.26 4.74 12.43
CA PHE A 17 10.68 5.04 12.22
C PHE A 17 10.94 6.56 12.10
N ASP A 18 10.09 7.30 11.40
CA ASP A 18 10.23 8.77 11.29
C ASP A 18 10.04 9.48 12.63
N ALA A 19 9.25 8.91 13.55
CA ALA A 19 9.00 9.47 14.87
C ALA A 19 10.06 9.08 15.92
N GLU A 20 10.52 7.83 15.91
CA GLU A 20 11.34 7.25 16.98
C GLU A 20 12.77 6.87 16.53
N GLY A 21 13.03 6.87 15.23
CA GLY A 21 14.31 6.53 14.63
C GLY A 21 14.71 5.07 14.84
N GLU A 22 16.01 4.83 15.01
CA GLU A 22 16.62 3.50 15.12
C GLU A 22 16.17 2.71 16.37
N ARG A 23 15.56 3.38 17.35
CA ARG A 23 15.03 2.76 18.58
C ARG A 23 13.60 2.27 18.44
N ALA A 24 12.96 2.54 17.31
CA ALA A 24 11.59 2.12 17.05
C ALA A 24 11.46 0.59 17.12
N PRO A 25 10.41 0.06 17.76
CA PRO A 25 10.18 -1.38 17.79
C PRO A 25 9.82 -1.90 16.40
N SER A 26 10.32 -3.10 16.05
CA SER A 26 9.95 -3.78 14.81
C SER A 26 8.45 -4.03 14.73
N GLY A 27 7.87 -3.79 13.56
CA GLY A 27 6.47 -3.99 13.28
C GLY A 27 6.10 -3.51 11.88
N ILE A 28 5.39 -4.37 11.14
CA ILE A 28 4.89 -4.07 9.79
C ILE A 28 3.36 -4.04 9.86
N TYR A 29 2.75 -3.03 9.24
CA TYR A 29 1.30 -2.87 9.26
C TYR A 29 0.71 -2.98 7.86
N LEU A 30 -0.48 -3.57 7.78
CA LEU A 30 -1.28 -3.70 6.57
C LEU A 30 -2.61 -2.97 6.76
N ALA A 31 -3.20 -2.47 5.67
CA ALA A 31 -4.59 -1.99 5.71
C ALA A 31 -5.61 -3.14 5.73
N ALA A 32 -5.25 -4.30 5.15
CA ALA A 32 -5.98 -5.56 5.23
C ALA A 32 -5.04 -6.74 4.95
N ALA A 33 -5.45 -7.94 5.33
CA ALA A 33 -4.80 -9.19 4.96
C ALA A 33 -5.80 -10.09 4.20
N PRO A 34 -5.44 -10.64 3.04
CA PRO A 34 -4.19 -10.43 2.33
C PRO A 34 -4.07 -9.01 1.76
N GLY A 35 -2.86 -8.46 1.68
CA GLY A 35 -2.68 -7.09 1.20
C GLY A 35 -1.26 -6.58 1.17
N ARG A 36 -1.10 -5.39 0.59
CA ARG A 36 0.17 -4.64 0.60
C ARG A 36 0.41 -4.03 1.99
N ALA A 37 1.66 -4.06 2.43
CA ALA A 37 2.07 -3.35 3.63
C ALA A 37 2.08 -1.84 3.42
N PHE A 38 1.82 -1.09 4.49
CA PHE A 38 2.27 0.30 4.54
C PHE A 38 3.80 0.34 4.38
N PRO A 39 4.35 1.42 3.79
CA PRO A 39 5.79 1.55 3.66
C PRO A 39 6.51 1.35 5.00
N PHE A 40 7.58 0.57 4.99
CA PHE A 40 8.39 0.29 6.18
C PHE A 40 9.88 0.37 5.86
N VAL A 41 10.68 0.52 6.90
CA VAL A 41 12.12 0.72 6.85
C VAL A 41 12.81 -0.55 7.31
N LEU A 42 13.72 -1.07 6.49
CA LEU A 42 14.72 -2.05 6.88
C LEU A 42 15.96 -1.31 7.35
N HIS A 43 16.19 -1.27 8.65
CA HIS A 43 17.37 -0.64 9.26
C HIS A 43 18.26 -1.72 9.86
N ARG A 44 19.57 -1.67 9.57
CA ARG A 44 20.51 -2.68 10.03
C ARG A 44 21.94 -2.17 10.11
N ALA A 45 22.72 -2.77 10.99
CA ALA A 45 24.11 -2.44 11.22
C ALA A 45 24.99 -3.69 11.18
N TRP A 46 26.06 -3.61 10.41
CA TRP A 46 26.96 -4.72 10.10
C TRP A 46 28.36 -4.50 10.65
N LYS A 47 29.01 -5.59 11.10
CA LYS A 47 30.47 -5.70 11.27
C LYS A 47 30.99 -6.79 10.33
N VAL A 48 31.47 -6.36 9.16
CA VAL A 48 31.89 -7.24 8.07
C VAL A 48 33.24 -6.72 7.55
N PRO A 49 34.17 -7.57 7.08
CA PRO A 49 35.43 -7.14 6.48
C PRO A 49 35.22 -6.07 5.38
N THR A 50 36.19 -5.18 5.22
CA THR A 50 36.12 -4.12 4.22
C THR A 50 36.06 -4.72 2.82
N GLY A 51 35.12 -4.25 2.00
CA GLY A 51 34.93 -4.79 0.66
C GLY A 51 33.55 -4.48 0.10
N VAL A 52 33.20 -5.17 -0.99
CA VAL A 52 31.85 -5.18 -1.55
C VAL A 52 31.29 -6.58 -1.38
N VAL A 53 30.09 -6.68 -0.83
CA VAL A 53 29.35 -7.95 -0.65
C VAL A 53 27.95 -7.81 -1.24
N ALA A 54 27.37 -8.92 -1.69
CA ALA A 54 25.98 -8.98 -2.11
C ALA A 54 25.09 -9.10 -0.88
N GLU A 55 24.21 -8.13 -0.66
CA GLU A 55 23.28 -8.15 0.45
C GLU A 55 21.86 -8.47 -0.01
N GLU A 56 21.18 -9.31 0.76
CA GLU A 56 19.80 -9.67 0.55
C GLU A 56 19.05 -9.69 1.88
N VAL A 57 17.76 -9.33 1.85
CA VAL A 57 16.86 -9.51 2.99
C VAL A 57 15.64 -10.31 2.54
N ARG A 58 15.31 -11.37 3.29
CA ARG A 58 14.12 -12.19 3.06
C ARG A 58 13.15 -12.01 4.21
N ILE A 59 11.86 -11.89 3.88
CA ILE A 59 10.78 -11.97 4.87
C ILE A 59 10.05 -13.29 4.66
N ILE A 60 9.92 -14.06 5.73
CA ILE A 60 9.38 -15.41 5.74
C ILE A 60 8.13 -15.43 6.61
N ASP A 61 7.03 -15.93 6.05
CA ASP A 61 5.75 -16.03 6.76
C ASP A 61 5.75 -17.16 7.81
N PRO A 62 4.75 -17.21 8.71
CA PRO A 62 4.66 -18.25 9.74
C PRO A 62 4.59 -19.68 9.19
N THR A 63 4.33 -19.85 7.89
CA THR A 63 4.31 -21.17 7.22
C THR A 63 5.68 -21.58 6.69
N GLY A 64 6.69 -20.70 6.80
CA GLY A 64 8.04 -20.92 6.30
C GLY A 64 8.26 -20.49 4.85
N ARG A 65 7.28 -19.82 4.22
CA ARG A 65 7.39 -19.36 2.83
C ARG A 65 7.97 -17.95 2.78
N THR A 66 8.95 -17.73 1.89
CA THR A 66 9.44 -16.37 1.59
C THR A 66 8.35 -15.57 0.89
N VAL A 67 7.86 -14.53 1.55
CA VAL A 67 6.80 -13.63 1.05
C VAL A 67 7.35 -12.35 0.44
N TYR A 68 8.58 -11.98 0.79
CA TYR A 68 9.24 -10.82 0.21
C TYR A 68 10.75 -11.02 0.16
N ARG A 69 11.38 -10.47 -0.89
CA ARG A 69 12.82 -10.51 -1.11
C ARG A 69 13.28 -9.12 -1.53
N TRP A 70 14.16 -8.52 -0.75
CA TRP A 70 14.90 -7.32 -1.11
C TRP A 70 16.31 -7.70 -1.54
N GLY A 71 16.80 -7.13 -2.64
CA GLY A 71 18.09 -7.50 -3.24
C GLY A 71 18.02 -8.78 -4.08
N PRO A 72 19.17 -9.40 -4.40
CA PRO A 72 20.52 -9.06 -3.94
C PRO A 72 20.99 -7.70 -4.48
N ALA A 73 21.65 -6.91 -3.65
CA ALA A 73 22.23 -5.62 -4.02
C ALA A 73 23.66 -5.47 -3.49
N PRO A 74 24.60 -4.91 -4.27
CA PRO A 74 25.98 -4.72 -3.82
C PRO A 74 26.06 -3.66 -2.72
N ARG A 75 26.71 -3.99 -1.59
CA ARG A 75 26.98 -3.09 -0.46
C ARG A 75 28.45 -2.94 -0.20
N ARG A 76 28.89 -1.70 0.03
CA ARG A 76 30.27 -1.39 0.41
C ARG A 76 30.42 -1.37 1.93
N MET A 77 31.15 -2.35 2.45
CA MET A 77 31.42 -2.52 3.88
C MET A 77 32.61 -1.65 4.30
N ARG A 78 32.45 -0.93 5.43
CA ARG A 78 33.49 -0.07 5.99
C ARG A 78 34.64 -0.89 6.61
N GLY A 79 34.33 -2.03 7.21
CA GLY A 79 35.30 -2.94 7.82
C GLY A 79 34.87 -3.38 9.21
N SER A 80 35.47 -4.45 9.74
CA SER A 80 35.05 -5.06 11.01
C SER A 80 35.24 -4.17 12.25
N MET A 81 36.01 -3.07 12.12
CA MET A 81 36.24 -2.10 13.19
C MET A 81 35.16 -1.00 13.24
N ASP A 82 34.43 -0.77 12.15
CA ASP A 82 33.42 0.28 12.02
C ASP A 82 32.05 -0.30 11.65
N LEU A 83 30.97 0.29 12.15
CA LEU A 83 29.63 -0.13 11.74
C LEU A 83 29.33 0.35 10.32
N THR A 84 28.93 -0.59 9.47
CA THR A 84 28.25 -0.26 8.20
C THR A 84 26.76 -0.26 8.46
N VAL A 85 26.15 0.92 8.44
CA VAL A 85 24.71 1.11 8.70
C VAL A 85 24.00 1.31 7.38
N GLU A 86 22.96 0.51 7.14
CA GLU A 86 22.14 0.56 5.94
C GLU A 86 20.68 0.79 6.33
N THR A 87 19.99 1.60 5.54
CA THR A 87 18.57 1.94 5.74
C THR A 87 17.88 1.98 4.40
N ASP A 88 16.91 1.09 4.19
CA ASP A 88 16.15 0.99 2.95
C ASP A 88 14.65 1.08 3.23
N VAL A 89 13.90 1.70 2.33
CA VAL A 89 12.44 1.77 2.39
C VAL A 89 11.85 0.71 1.46
N VAL A 90 10.91 -0.08 1.99
CA VAL A 90 10.14 -1.06 1.24
C VAL A 90 8.71 -0.53 1.08
N GLU A 91 8.22 -0.49 -0.17
CA GLU A 91 6.90 0.09 -0.52
C GLU A 91 5.97 -0.93 -1.21
N ASP A 92 6.47 -2.14 -1.50
CA ASP A 92 5.83 -3.11 -2.37
C ASP A 92 5.67 -4.52 -1.79
N ALA A 93 6.09 -4.74 -0.55
CA ALA A 93 5.87 -6.02 0.10
C ALA A 93 4.38 -6.31 0.28
N ARG A 94 3.99 -7.55 -0.02
CA ARG A 94 2.64 -8.08 0.14
C ARG A 94 2.66 -9.25 1.12
N PHE A 95 1.60 -9.34 1.91
CA PHE A 95 1.46 -10.34 2.96
C PHE A 95 0.10 -11.00 2.85
N GLU A 96 0.09 -12.33 2.82
CA GLU A 96 -1.13 -13.14 2.81
C GLU A 96 -1.64 -13.40 4.24
N ILE A 97 -0.70 -13.49 5.19
CA ILE A 97 -0.94 -13.93 6.57
C ILE A 97 -0.37 -12.89 7.53
N THR A 98 -1.02 -12.68 8.67
CA THR A 98 -0.54 -11.83 9.78
C THR A 98 0.11 -12.66 10.89
N GLY A 99 0.76 -11.99 11.84
CA GLY A 99 1.48 -12.63 12.94
C GLY A 99 3.00 -12.51 12.81
N THR A 100 3.73 -13.33 13.54
CA THR A 100 5.19 -13.24 13.62
C THR A 100 5.85 -13.79 12.36
N HIS A 101 6.49 -12.91 11.60
CA HIS A 101 7.32 -13.25 10.45
C HIS A 101 8.79 -13.27 10.86
N LEU A 102 9.60 -14.04 10.14
CA LEU A 102 11.05 -14.03 10.30
C LEU A 102 11.66 -13.16 9.21
N VAL A 103 12.54 -12.24 9.58
CA VAL A 103 13.33 -11.44 8.63
C VAL A 103 14.77 -11.90 8.69
N SER A 104 15.24 -12.52 7.62
CA SER A 104 16.61 -13.04 7.50
C SER A 104 17.47 -12.06 6.71
N PHE A 105 18.61 -11.67 7.28
CA PHE A 105 19.58 -10.78 6.66
C PHE A 105 20.78 -11.61 6.17
N ILE A 106 21.07 -11.48 4.87
CA ILE A 106 21.93 -12.40 4.13
C ILE A 106 23.04 -11.60 3.46
N LEU A 107 24.28 -12.07 3.57
CA LEU A 107 25.45 -11.53 2.86
C LEU A 107 26.13 -12.67 2.09
N ASP A 108 26.37 -12.47 0.79
CA ASP A 108 26.97 -13.46 -0.12
C ASP A 108 26.36 -14.88 0.05
N ASP A 109 25.03 -14.93 0.04
CA ASP A 109 24.21 -16.14 0.22
C ASP A 109 24.30 -16.83 1.61
N GLU A 110 25.01 -16.26 2.59
CA GLU A 110 25.06 -16.72 3.98
C GLU A 110 24.07 -15.93 4.86
N ILE A 111 23.21 -16.62 5.61
CA ILE A 111 22.35 -15.97 6.63
C ILE A 111 23.24 -15.53 7.79
N ILE A 112 23.33 -14.22 8.01
CA ILE A 112 24.18 -13.65 9.06
C ILE A 112 23.39 -13.41 10.35
N GLY A 113 22.10 -13.12 10.24
CA GLY A 113 21.23 -12.93 11.40
C GLY A 113 19.76 -12.87 11.01
N GLU A 114 18.91 -13.12 11.99
CA GLU A 114 17.46 -13.14 11.81
C GLU A 114 16.78 -12.41 12.98
N ILE A 115 15.65 -11.78 12.70
CA ILE A 115 14.79 -11.16 13.71
C ILE A 115 13.34 -11.58 13.49
N GLU A 116 12.59 -11.68 14.59
CA GLU A 116 11.14 -11.81 14.53
C GLU A 116 10.49 -10.44 14.38
N VAL A 117 9.55 -10.33 13.44
CA VAL A 117 8.82 -9.09 13.15
C VAL A 117 7.33 -9.38 13.12
N PRO A 118 6.53 -8.76 13.98
CA PRO A 118 5.10 -8.93 13.90
C PRO A 118 4.50 -8.15 12.72
N VAL A 119 3.59 -8.79 12.00
CA VAL A 119 2.78 -8.19 10.95
C VAL A 119 1.34 -8.07 11.44
N TYR A 120 0.78 -6.86 11.43
CA TYR A 120 -0.55 -6.57 11.93
C TYR A 120 -1.45 -5.94 10.87
N VAL A 121 -2.75 -6.22 10.92
CA VAL A 121 -3.73 -5.34 10.25
C VAL A 121 -4.00 -4.17 11.19
N GLN A 122 -3.80 -2.96 10.68
CA GLN A 122 -4.14 -1.73 11.38
C GLN A 122 -5.29 -1.06 10.67
N GLU A 123 -6.26 -0.55 11.43
CA GLU A 123 -7.25 0.33 10.85
C GLU A 123 -6.53 1.55 10.22
N PRO A 124 -6.85 1.90 8.97
CA PRO A 124 -6.25 3.02 8.29
C PRO A 124 -6.49 4.30 9.10
N GLN A 125 -5.43 5.09 9.29
CA GLN A 125 -5.56 6.37 9.98
C GLN A 125 -6.61 7.23 9.28
N GLY A 126 -7.58 7.74 10.04
CA GLY A 126 -8.72 8.49 9.48
C GLY A 126 -8.33 9.79 8.75
N LYS A 127 -7.07 10.22 8.86
CA LYS A 127 -6.55 11.42 8.20
C LYS A 127 -5.46 11.06 7.19
N LEU A 128 -5.75 11.29 5.92
CA LEU A 128 -4.77 11.17 4.84
C LEU A 128 -3.78 12.34 4.87
N PRO A 129 -2.59 12.20 4.25
CA PRO A 129 -1.69 13.32 4.03
C PRO A 129 -2.43 14.45 3.33
N LYS A 130 -2.26 15.69 3.81
CA LYS A 130 -3.05 16.85 3.37
C LYS A 130 -3.07 17.01 1.84
N ARG A 131 -1.95 16.74 1.17
CA ARG A 131 -1.81 16.81 -0.30
C ARG A 131 -2.71 15.81 -1.04
N ILE A 132 -2.90 14.62 -0.49
CA ILE A 132 -3.76 13.57 -1.03
C ILE A 132 -5.22 13.91 -0.73
N GLU A 133 -5.50 14.29 0.52
CA GLU A 133 -6.84 14.65 0.96
C GLU A 133 -7.41 15.85 0.16
N ASP A 134 -6.62 16.91 -0.03
CA ASP A 134 -7.01 18.07 -0.84
C ASP A 134 -7.23 17.69 -2.31
N GLY A 135 -6.44 16.74 -2.83
CA GLY A 135 -6.57 16.21 -4.18
C GLY A 135 -7.91 15.51 -4.39
N LEU A 136 -8.27 14.60 -3.48
CA LEU A 136 -9.54 13.88 -3.50
C LEU A 136 -10.73 14.82 -3.28
N LYS A 137 -10.67 15.74 -2.31
CA LYS A 137 -11.77 16.68 -2.04
C LYS A 137 -12.07 17.64 -3.21
N ARG A 138 -11.06 17.98 -4.02
CA ARG A 138 -11.17 18.94 -5.14
C ARG A 138 -11.35 18.29 -6.51
N SER A 139 -11.53 16.97 -6.55
CA SER A 139 -11.71 16.22 -7.79
C SER A 139 -13.13 15.69 -7.91
N ASP A 140 -13.67 15.70 -9.12
CA ASP A 140 -14.91 15.01 -9.47
C ASP A 140 -14.61 13.63 -10.11
N VAL A 141 -13.38 13.44 -10.61
CA VAL A 141 -12.89 12.22 -11.27
C VAL A 141 -11.49 11.88 -10.75
N ILE A 142 -11.24 10.59 -10.55
CA ILE A 142 -9.91 9.99 -10.35
C ILE A 142 -9.62 9.01 -11.49
N PHE A 143 -8.37 8.62 -11.68
CA PHE A 143 -8.08 7.40 -12.44
C PHE A 143 -7.92 6.24 -11.47
N VAL A 144 -8.57 5.12 -11.76
CA VAL A 144 -8.56 3.94 -10.90
C VAL A 144 -8.57 2.66 -11.73
N GLY A 145 -7.88 1.64 -11.23
CA GLY A 145 -7.82 0.32 -11.86
C GLY A 145 -6.66 -0.51 -11.32
N VAL A 146 -6.21 -1.49 -12.08
CA VAL A 146 -5.17 -2.43 -11.64
C VAL A 146 -3.79 -2.05 -12.17
N GLU A 147 -2.75 -2.48 -11.46
CA GLU A 147 -1.39 -2.59 -11.96
C GLU A 147 -1.05 -4.08 -12.09
N GLU A 148 -0.85 -4.54 -13.33
CA GLU A 148 -0.50 -5.92 -13.68
C GLU A 148 0.74 -5.89 -14.56
N ASP A 149 1.76 -6.68 -14.23
CA ASP A 149 3.02 -6.77 -14.99
C ASP A 149 3.70 -5.41 -15.25
N GLY A 150 3.67 -4.53 -14.24
CA GLY A 150 4.21 -3.16 -14.34
C GLY A 150 3.43 -2.23 -15.28
N ARG A 151 2.26 -2.67 -15.79
CA ARG A 151 1.38 -1.87 -16.64
C ARG A 151 0.10 -1.52 -15.89
N ARG A 152 -0.23 -0.23 -15.94
CA ARG A 152 -1.46 0.29 -15.34
C ARG A 152 -2.59 0.23 -16.35
N ARG A 153 -3.69 -0.38 -15.94
CA ARG A 153 -4.97 -0.35 -16.66
C ARG A 153 -5.95 0.41 -15.79
N THR A 154 -6.00 1.72 -15.98
CA THR A 154 -6.89 2.61 -15.23
C THR A 154 -7.92 3.24 -16.15
N ILE A 155 -9.08 3.56 -15.58
CA ILE A 155 -10.11 4.36 -16.24
C ILE A 155 -10.35 5.64 -15.45
N PRO A 156 -10.80 6.73 -16.10
CA PRO A 156 -11.40 7.83 -15.37
C PRO A 156 -12.70 7.34 -14.72
N ALA A 157 -12.80 7.51 -13.41
CA ALA A 157 -13.95 7.12 -12.62
C ALA A 157 -14.45 8.29 -11.79
N TRP A 158 -15.75 8.52 -11.82
CA TRP A 158 -16.39 9.34 -10.80
C TRP A 158 -16.39 8.58 -9.47
N PHE A 159 -16.30 9.33 -8.38
CA PHE A 159 -16.12 8.78 -7.04
C PHE A 159 -16.75 9.68 -5.99
N ALA A 160 -16.90 9.15 -4.78
CA ALA A 160 -17.13 9.95 -3.58
C ALA A 160 -15.98 9.75 -2.59
N PHE A 161 -15.67 10.78 -1.81
CA PHE A 161 -14.63 10.72 -0.78
C PHE A 161 -15.24 11.13 0.57
N ARG A 162 -15.15 10.25 1.55
CA ARG A 162 -15.72 10.46 2.89
C ARG A 162 -14.89 9.70 3.92
N ASN A 163 -14.57 10.37 5.04
CA ASN A 163 -13.85 9.76 6.17
C ASN A 163 -12.55 9.04 5.79
N GLY A 164 -11.76 9.62 4.87
CA GLY A 164 -10.50 9.02 4.41
C GLY A 164 -10.65 7.85 3.43
N LYS A 165 -11.89 7.46 3.10
CA LYS A 165 -12.22 6.38 2.16
C LYS A 165 -12.71 6.93 0.83
N ILE A 166 -12.44 6.19 -0.23
CA ILE A 166 -12.92 6.48 -1.58
C ILE A 166 -13.99 5.44 -1.94
N LEU A 167 -15.16 5.90 -2.35
CA LEU A 167 -16.23 5.04 -2.85
C LEU A 167 -16.24 5.11 -4.37
N VAL A 168 -16.27 3.95 -5.03
CA VAL A 168 -16.32 3.85 -6.49
C VAL A 168 -17.40 2.86 -6.89
N LEU A 169 -18.27 3.25 -7.82
CA LEU A 169 -19.20 2.34 -8.48
C LEU A 169 -18.50 1.64 -9.65
N SER A 170 -18.74 0.35 -9.84
CA SER A 170 -18.32 -0.38 -11.03
C SER A 170 -19.46 -1.25 -11.54
N LYS A 171 -19.81 -1.12 -12.82
CA LYS A 171 -20.71 -2.06 -13.49
C LYS A 171 -20.04 -3.44 -13.55
N ARG A 172 -20.82 -4.50 -13.34
CA ARG A 172 -20.34 -5.90 -13.43
C ARG A 172 -19.94 -6.28 -14.85
N GLU A 173 -20.74 -5.83 -15.82
CA GLU A 173 -20.53 -6.05 -17.24
C GLU A 173 -20.27 -4.71 -17.95
N PRO A 174 -19.21 -4.61 -18.77
CA PRO A 174 -18.91 -3.39 -19.53
C PRO A 174 -20.10 -2.91 -20.36
N GLY A 175 -20.41 -1.61 -20.29
CA GLY A 175 -21.49 -1.01 -21.07
C GLY A 175 -21.48 0.52 -21.03
N PRO A 176 -22.34 1.18 -21.81
CA PRO A 176 -22.29 2.64 -21.99
C PRO A 176 -22.87 3.44 -20.82
N GLU A 177 -23.61 2.79 -19.93
CA GLU A 177 -24.42 3.44 -18.88
C GLU A 177 -23.58 3.87 -17.67
N GLU A 178 -22.65 3.00 -17.25
CA GLU A 178 -21.87 3.16 -16.04
C GLU A 178 -20.43 2.68 -16.25
N GLN A 179 -19.52 3.26 -15.47
CA GLN A 179 -18.10 2.93 -15.51
C GLN A 179 -17.85 1.48 -15.09
N THR A 180 -16.86 0.81 -15.70
CA THR A 180 -16.41 -0.53 -15.32
C THR A 180 -14.95 -0.45 -14.93
N VAL A 181 -14.67 -0.52 -13.63
CA VAL A 181 -13.32 -0.38 -13.10
C VAL A 181 -12.55 -1.68 -13.35
N PRO A 182 -11.40 -1.62 -14.07
CA PRO A 182 -10.57 -2.80 -14.27
C PRO A 182 -10.20 -3.45 -12.93
N GLY A 183 -10.34 -4.77 -12.85
CA GLY A 183 -10.04 -5.58 -11.67
C GLY A 183 -11.22 -5.82 -10.74
N LEU A 184 -12.24 -4.96 -10.69
CA LEU A 184 -13.43 -5.23 -9.87
C LEU A 184 -14.34 -6.28 -10.53
N PRO A 185 -14.95 -7.20 -9.77
CA PRO A 185 -14.92 -7.30 -8.29
C PRO A 185 -13.73 -8.06 -7.69
N GLY A 186 -12.84 -8.66 -8.48
CA GLY A 186 -11.82 -9.62 -8.00
C GLY A 186 -10.55 -9.02 -7.40
N ALA A 187 -10.27 -7.74 -7.60
CA ALA A 187 -9.04 -7.11 -7.14
C ALA A 187 -9.09 -6.81 -5.63
N SER A 188 -8.05 -7.20 -4.89
CA SER A 188 -7.84 -6.83 -3.49
C SER A 188 -7.18 -5.44 -3.32
N GLU A 189 -6.59 -4.92 -4.40
CA GLU A 189 -5.94 -3.61 -4.44
C GLU A 189 -6.18 -2.96 -5.81
N LEU A 190 -6.35 -1.64 -5.81
CA LEU A 190 -6.35 -0.81 -7.01
C LEU A 190 -5.30 0.29 -6.88
N VAL A 191 -4.76 0.74 -8.01
CA VAL A 191 -4.00 1.99 -8.07
C VAL A 191 -4.98 3.14 -8.25
N VAL A 192 -4.82 4.16 -7.42
CA VAL A 192 -5.58 5.41 -7.49
C VAL A 192 -4.65 6.54 -7.90
N ILE A 193 -5.04 7.28 -8.93
CA ILE A 193 -4.36 8.50 -9.38
C ILE A 193 -5.32 9.68 -9.23
N THR A 194 -4.91 10.67 -8.46
CA THR A 194 -5.65 11.91 -8.25
C THR A 194 -4.77 13.13 -8.52
N ARG A 195 -5.38 14.27 -8.81
CA ARG A 195 -4.62 15.53 -8.90
C ARG A 195 -4.07 15.90 -7.53
N ARG A 196 -2.96 16.63 -7.52
CA ARG A 196 -2.44 17.37 -6.37
C ARG A 196 -1.91 18.73 -6.81
N LYS A 197 -1.72 19.64 -5.86
CA LYS A 197 -0.88 20.81 -6.07
C LYS A 197 0.57 20.46 -5.73
N ALA A 198 1.49 20.73 -6.65
CA ALA A 198 2.91 20.67 -6.42
C ALA A 198 3.41 21.98 -5.79
N GLU A 199 4.66 21.96 -5.31
CA GLU A 199 5.38 23.18 -4.95
C GLU A 199 5.44 24.14 -6.14
N GLY A 200 5.36 25.44 -5.87
CA GLY A 200 5.22 26.46 -6.92
C GLY A 200 3.80 26.59 -7.51
N GLY A 201 2.82 25.81 -7.03
CA GLY A 201 1.40 25.98 -7.40
C GLY A 201 0.96 25.25 -8.66
N HIS A 202 1.86 24.50 -9.30
CA HIS A 202 1.54 23.69 -10.48
C HIS A 202 0.62 22.51 -10.13
N THR A 203 -0.16 22.06 -11.11
CA THR A 203 -0.94 20.81 -10.98
C THR A 203 -0.02 19.63 -11.26
N ALA A 204 -0.03 18.65 -10.37
CA ALA A 204 0.67 17.39 -10.52
C ALA A 204 -0.27 16.22 -10.22
N LEU A 205 0.22 15.00 -10.40
CA LEU A 205 -0.49 13.79 -10.02
C LEU A 205 0.08 13.24 -8.70
N ALA A 206 -0.81 12.69 -7.89
CA ALA A 206 -0.52 11.79 -6.80
C ALA A 206 -1.03 10.41 -7.21
N GLU A 207 -0.21 9.40 -6.99
CA GLU A 207 -0.54 8.02 -7.25
C GLU A 207 -0.25 7.21 -5.99
N PHE A 208 -1.15 6.29 -5.67
CA PHE A 208 -1.01 5.42 -4.51
C PHE A 208 -1.84 4.14 -4.65
N PRO A 209 -1.40 3.03 -4.05
CA PRO A 209 -2.22 1.84 -3.91
C PRO A 209 -3.37 2.09 -2.93
N ALA A 210 -4.49 1.39 -3.13
CA ALA A 210 -5.62 1.40 -2.22
C ALA A 210 -6.22 -0.01 -2.09
N VAL A 211 -6.40 -0.47 -0.85
CA VAL A 211 -7.04 -1.75 -0.56
C VAL A 211 -8.53 -1.67 -0.86
N VAL A 212 -9.05 -2.70 -1.50
CA VAL A 212 -10.45 -2.81 -1.95
C VAL A 212 -11.26 -3.62 -0.95
N ARG A 213 -12.46 -3.11 -0.62
CA ARG A 213 -13.52 -3.87 0.04
C ARG A 213 -14.82 -3.66 -0.71
N LEU A 214 -15.45 -4.75 -1.14
CA LEU A 214 -16.79 -4.67 -1.74
C LEU A 214 -17.83 -4.46 -0.63
N LEU A 215 -18.77 -3.55 -0.88
CA LEU A 215 -19.85 -3.26 0.04
C LEU A 215 -21.08 -4.09 -0.32
N GLU A 216 -21.79 -4.58 0.70
CA GLU A 216 -23.00 -5.38 0.53
C GLU A 216 -24.11 -4.89 1.48
N GLY A 217 -25.35 -5.30 1.20
CA GLY A 217 -26.50 -5.03 2.06
C GLY A 217 -26.68 -3.55 2.40
N ALA A 218 -26.77 -3.24 3.70
CA ALA A 218 -27.00 -1.88 4.18
C ALA A 218 -25.83 -0.93 3.87
N GLU A 219 -24.58 -1.41 3.90
CA GLU A 219 -23.42 -0.57 3.56
C GLU A 219 -23.44 -0.16 2.09
N TRP A 220 -23.84 -1.09 1.21
CA TRP A 220 -24.01 -0.80 -0.22
C TRP A 220 -25.06 0.30 -0.43
N GLU A 221 -26.22 0.21 0.23
CA GLU A 221 -27.31 1.18 0.12
C GLU A 221 -26.89 2.59 0.58
N GLU A 222 -26.17 2.69 1.70
CA GLU A 222 -25.67 3.97 2.20
C GLU A 222 -24.60 4.56 1.28
N ALA A 223 -23.68 3.74 0.77
CA ALA A 223 -22.68 4.19 -0.19
C ALA A 223 -23.30 4.63 -1.53
N ALA A 224 -24.34 3.92 -1.99
CA ALA A 224 -25.08 4.27 -3.21
C ALA A 224 -25.74 5.65 -3.08
N LYS A 225 -26.32 5.99 -1.93
CA LYS A 225 -26.89 7.33 -1.67
C LYS A 225 -25.82 8.42 -1.78
N VAL A 226 -24.65 8.21 -1.16
CA VAL A 226 -23.52 9.16 -1.22
C VAL A 226 -23.02 9.34 -2.66
N LEU A 227 -22.87 8.23 -3.38
CA LEU A 227 -22.40 8.22 -4.77
C LEU A 227 -23.39 8.89 -5.71
N ALA A 228 -24.68 8.58 -5.56
CA ALA A 228 -25.75 9.20 -6.34
C ALA A 228 -25.74 10.71 -6.11
N ASP A 229 -25.77 11.17 -4.86
CA ASP A 229 -25.76 12.60 -4.51
C ASP A 229 -24.54 13.35 -5.08
N ARG A 230 -23.34 12.75 -5.00
CA ARG A 230 -22.10 13.35 -5.49
C ARG A 230 -22.04 13.47 -7.02
N ARG A 231 -22.75 12.61 -7.76
CA ARG A 231 -22.73 12.54 -9.23
C ARG A 231 -23.47 13.74 -9.84
N ARG A 232 -22.70 14.75 -10.26
CA ARG A 232 -23.24 15.97 -10.90
C ARG A 232 -23.94 15.72 -12.23
N SER A 233 -23.53 14.71 -12.99
CA SER A 233 -24.07 14.38 -14.30
C SER A 233 -25.25 13.39 -14.25
N ARG A 234 -25.86 13.19 -13.07
CA ARG A 234 -26.95 12.24 -12.88
C ARG A 234 -28.20 12.70 -13.64
N ALA A 235 -28.81 11.79 -14.40
CA ALA A 235 -30.13 11.99 -14.96
C ALA A 235 -31.19 11.56 -13.94
N GLY A 236 -32.09 12.49 -13.58
CA GLY A 236 -33.20 12.24 -12.66
C GLY A 236 -32.83 12.22 -11.17
N PRO A 237 -33.81 11.86 -10.31
CA PRO A 237 -33.61 11.72 -8.88
C PRO A 237 -32.54 10.68 -8.49
N PRO A 238 -31.88 10.82 -7.32
CA PRO A 238 -30.93 9.84 -6.81
C PRO A 238 -31.47 8.40 -6.81
N GLU A 239 -32.71 8.22 -6.39
CA GLU A 239 -33.36 6.93 -6.15
C GLU A 239 -33.48 6.10 -7.43
N GLU A 240 -33.73 6.73 -8.58
CA GLU A 240 -33.79 6.05 -9.87
C GLU A 240 -32.42 5.51 -10.29
N SER A 241 -31.34 6.24 -9.99
CA SER A 241 -29.98 5.79 -10.28
C SER A 241 -29.60 4.60 -9.39
N ILE A 242 -29.90 4.71 -8.10
CA ILE A 242 -29.66 3.63 -7.13
C ILE A 242 -30.45 2.38 -7.54
N ALA A 243 -31.71 2.53 -7.96
CA ALA A 243 -32.52 1.42 -8.45
C ALA A 243 -31.91 0.72 -9.68
N ARG A 244 -31.33 1.48 -10.62
CA ARG A 244 -30.62 0.90 -11.77
C ARG A 244 -29.34 0.18 -11.38
N TRP A 245 -28.63 0.65 -10.35
CA TRP A 245 -27.37 0.06 -9.93
C TRP A 245 -27.56 -1.28 -9.20
N ARG A 246 -28.70 -1.48 -8.54
CA ARG A 246 -28.99 -2.73 -7.83
C ARG A 246 -28.90 -3.93 -8.78
N GLY A 247 -28.06 -4.90 -8.43
CA GLY A 247 -27.87 -6.14 -9.19
C GLY A 247 -26.99 -6.01 -10.43
N THR A 248 -26.72 -4.80 -10.93
CA THR A 248 -25.87 -4.58 -12.12
C THR A 248 -24.51 -3.97 -11.79
N CYS A 249 -24.39 -3.29 -10.64
CA CYS A 249 -23.17 -2.62 -10.21
C CYS A 249 -22.73 -3.04 -8.82
N GLU A 250 -21.42 -3.04 -8.63
CA GLU A 250 -20.75 -3.17 -7.35
C GLU A 250 -20.32 -1.79 -6.83
N ILE A 251 -20.25 -1.64 -5.51
CA ILE A 251 -19.61 -0.48 -4.89
C ILE A 251 -18.40 -0.98 -4.12
N ALA A 252 -17.22 -0.45 -4.48
CA ALA A 252 -15.99 -0.69 -3.76
C ALA A 252 -15.67 0.50 -2.85
N GLU A 253 -15.38 0.20 -1.58
CA GLU A 253 -14.70 1.08 -0.66
C GLU A 253 -13.19 0.87 -0.78
N LEU A 254 -12.46 1.93 -1.13
CA LEU A 254 -11.02 1.93 -1.29
C LEU A 254 -10.36 2.65 -0.11
N THR A 255 -9.38 1.99 0.46
CA THR A 255 -8.56 2.48 1.57
C THR A 255 -7.17 2.84 1.06
N PRO A 256 -6.80 4.13 0.95
CA PRO A 256 -5.47 4.53 0.51
C PRO A 256 -4.37 3.95 1.39
N VAL A 257 -3.36 3.37 0.76
CA VAL A 257 -2.11 2.90 1.39
C VAL A 257 -1.04 3.93 1.03
N VAL A 258 -0.90 4.95 1.87
CA VAL A 258 0.00 6.08 1.67
C VAL A 258 0.92 6.27 2.88
N PRO A 259 2.16 6.73 2.67
CA PRO A 259 2.95 7.31 3.76
C PRO A 259 2.19 8.50 4.38
N ALA A 260 2.36 8.73 5.69
CA ALA A 260 1.74 9.87 6.39
C ALA A 260 2.24 11.24 5.88
#